data_AF-B7FJ92-F1
#
_entry.id   AF-B7FJ92-F1
#
_cell.length_a   1.000
_cell.length_b   1.000
_cell.length_c   1.000
_cell.angle_alpha   90.00
_cell.angle_beta   90.00
_cell.angle_gamma   90.00
#
_symmetry.space_group_name_H-M   'P 1'
#
loop_
_entity.id
_entity.type
_entity.pdbx_description
1 polymer ?
#
loop_
_entity_poly.entity_id
_entity_poly.type
_entity_poly.pdbx_seq_one_letter_code
_entity_poly.pdbx_strand_id
1 'polypeptide(L)'
;MVALELETGDVSSDIYLSLGLKDLDKGVGVPRVLSLLSSLLERSVQKNEMLVETEHIEDVVTVFHGLSAPTLSLRKYIDRIFKYSGCSPSCFVVAHIYVDRLLQNTEIKLTSLNVHRLLITSIMLAAKFMDDAFFNNAYYARVGGVKTCELNRLEMSFLFGIDFRLQVSVDTFHKYCWQLEEEGLETLQIERPMQACRIKESWSNKDDPSCASTIARW
;
A
#
# COMPACT_ATOMS: atom_id res chain seq x y z
N MET A 1 24.33 -35.80 -9.82
CA MET A 1 23.38 -34.98 -10.58
C MET A 1 22.00 -35.61 -10.40
N VAL A 2 21.25 -35.17 -9.39
CA VAL A 2 19.80 -35.30 -9.20
C VAL A 2 19.43 -34.59 -7.89
N ALA A 3 18.30 -33.87 -7.93
CA ALA A 3 17.47 -33.33 -6.86
C ALA A 3 17.89 -32.01 -6.17
N LEU A 4 17.43 -30.88 -6.72
CA LEU A 4 17.28 -29.59 -6.02
C LEU A 4 16.00 -28.83 -6.47
N GLU A 5 14.95 -29.52 -6.93
CA GLU A 5 13.76 -28.89 -7.55
C GLU A 5 12.42 -29.16 -6.84
N LEU A 6 12.38 -29.43 -5.53
CA LEU A 6 11.11 -29.78 -4.85
C LEU A 6 10.70 -28.93 -3.64
N GLU A 7 11.41 -27.87 -3.27
CA GLU A 7 11.03 -27.04 -2.09
C GLU A 7 10.44 -25.66 -2.43
N THR A 8 10.54 -25.18 -3.67
CA THR A 8 10.05 -23.84 -4.05
C THR A 8 8.53 -23.77 -4.26
N GLY A 9 7.88 -24.91 -4.52
CA GLY A 9 6.43 -24.99 -4.75
C GLY A 9 5.57 -24.80 -3.50
N ASP A 10 6.07 -25.28 -2.35
CA ASP A 10 5.34 -25.25 -1.07
C ASP A 10 5.32 -23.84 -0.48
N VAL A 11 6.50 -23.22 -0.39
CA VAL A 11 6.68 -21.85 0.13
C VAL A 11 5.91 -20.82 -0.72
N SER A 12 5.94 -20.94 -2.04
CA SER A 12 5.20 -20.02 -2.93
C SER A 12 3.69 -20.14 -2.75
N SER A 13 3.21 -21.37 -2.57
CA SER A 13 1.80 -21.66 -2.34
C SER A 13 1.30 -21.04 -1.03
N ASP A 14 2.12 -21.06 0.02
CA ASP A 14 1.81 -20.51 1.32
C ASP A 14 1.73 -18.97 1.30
N ILE A 15 2.65 -18.30 0.62
CA ILE A 15 2.64 -16.83 0.46
C ILE A 15 1.39 -16.37 -0.31
N TYR A 16 1.01 -17.10 -1.36
CA TYR A 16 -0.19 -16.71 -2.12
C TYR A 16 -1.47 -16.92 -1.30
N LEU A 17 -1.50 -17.93 -0.43
CA LEU A 17 -2.59 -18.16 0.51
C LEU A 17 -2.64 -17.06 1.59
N SER A 18 -1.50 -16.73 2.20
CA SER A 18 -1.40 -15.73 3.28
C SER A 18 -1.84 -14.34 2.80
N LEU A 19 -1.54 -13.98 1.54
CA LEU A 19 -1.91 -12.72 0.92
C LEU A 19 -3.39 -12.69 0.48
N GLY A 20 -4.04 -13.85 0.43
CA GLY A 20 -5.42 -13.99 -0.03
C GLY A 20 -5.56 -13.91 -1.55
N LEU A 21 -4.58 -14.45 -2.29
CA LEU A 21 -4.58 -14.44 -3.77
C LEU A 21 -5.24 -15.68 -4.39
N LYS A 22 -5.42 -16.77 -3.64
CA LYS A 22 -6.13 -17.97 -4.15
C LYS A 22 -7.63 -17.82 -3.94
N ASP A 23 -8.39 -18.19 -4.97
CA ASP A 23 -9.85 -18.27 -4.95
C ASP A 23 -10.31 -19.38 -3.99
N LEU A 24 -10.47 -19.06 -2.70
CA LEU A 24 -11.35 -19.84 -1.85
C LEU A 24 -12.78 -19.40 -2.15
N ASP A 25 -13.45 -20.16 -3.02
CA ASP A 25 -14.91 -20.26 -3.18
C ASP A 25 -15.71 -19.11 -2.57
N LYS A 26 -15.92 -18.04 -3.35
CA LYS A 26 -17.00 -17.03 -3.20
C LYS A 26 -17.42 -16.71 -1.74
N GLY A 27 -16.44 -16.54 -0.84
CA GLY A 27 -16.62 -16.55 0.60
C GLY A 27 -15.92 -15.40 1.32
N VAL A 28 -16.37 -14.17 1.06
CA VAL A 28 -16.50 -13.02 2.00
C VAL A 28 -15.28 -12.67 2.89
N GLY A 29 -14.08 -12.58 2.32
CA GLY A 29 -12.93 -11.96 2.97
C GLY A 29 -12.35 -10.82 2.13
N VAL A 30 -11.94 -9.72 2.78
CA VAL A 30 -11.10 -8.71 2.12
C VAL A 30 -9.67 -9.28 2.06
N PRO A 31 -9.06 -9.46 0.88
CA PRO A 31 -7.72 -10.03 0.77
C PRO A 31 -6.68 -9.23 1.56
N ARG A 32 -5.79 -9.92 2.28
CA ARG A 32 -4.75 -9.28 3.11
C ARG A 32 -3.81 -8.41 2.27
N VAL A 33 -3.57 -8.76 1.01
CA VAL A 33 -2.77 -7.95 0.08
C VAL A 33 -3.23 -6.49 0.01
N LEU A 34 -4.54 -6.21 0.15
CA LEU A 34 -5.07 -4.85 0.08
C LEU A 34 -4.63 -3.99 1.26
N SER A 35 -4.61 -4.56 2.46
CA SER A 35 -4.15 -3.86 3.66
C SER A 35 -2.65 -3.59 3.60
N LEU A 36 -1.87 -4.58 3.15
CA LEU A 36 -0.42 -4.46 3.05
C LEU A 36 -0.03 -3.42 2.01
N LEU A 37 -0.66 -3.46 0.83
CA LEU A 37 -0.43 -2.46 -0.22
C LEU A 37 -0.77 -1.05 0.26
N SER A 38 -1.88 -0.88 0.98
CA SER A 38 -2.24 0.43 1.55
C SER A 38 -1.15 0.95 2.48
N SER A 39 -0.72 0.14 3.45
CA SER A 39 0.28 0.54 4.44
C SER A 39 1.64 0.85 3.79
N LEU A 40 2.05 0.04 2.80
CA LEU A 40 3.28 0.25 2.04
C LEU A 40 3.26 1.58 1.29
N LEU A 41 2.16 1.87 0.58
CA LEU A 41 2.03 3.10 -0.20
C LEU A 41 1.91 4.33 0.70
N GLU A 42 1.17 4.25 1.80
CA GLU A 42 1.07 5.33 2.80
C GLU A 42 2.45 5.70 3.37
N ARG A 43 3.25 4.68 3.74
CA ARG A 43 4.62 4.89 4.23
C ARG A 43 5.53 5.49 3.16
N SER A 44 5.41 5.02 1.91
CA SER A 44 6.18 5.53 0.78
C SER A 44 5.86 7.00 0.49
N VAL A 45 4.58 7.37 0.53
CA VAL A 45 4.12 8.76 0.39
C VAL A 45 4.70 9.63 1.50
N GLN A 46 4.58 9.22 2.76
CA GLN A 46 5.11 9.98 3.91
C GLN A 46 6.62 10.20 3.79
N LYS A 47 7.37 9.14 3.46
CA LYS A 47 8.83 9.22 3.30
C LYS A 47 9.21 10.17 2.17
N ASN A 48 8.53 10.11 1.04
CA ASN A 48 8.82 10.97 -0.10
C ASN A 48 8.48 12.44 0.19
N GLU A 49 7.35 12.72 0.84
CA GLU A 49 6.98 14.08 1.22
C GLU A 49 7.97 14.69 2.21
N MET A 50 8.43 13.92 3.20
CA MET A 50 9.51 14.34 4.09
C MET A 50 10.79 14.67 3.32
N LEU A 51 11.17 13.86 2.33
CA LEU A 51 12.37 14.11 1.53
C LEU A 51 12.25 15.38 0.68
N VAL A 52 11.09 15.59 0.04
CA VAL A 52 10.79 16.80 -0.75
C VAL A 52 10.90 18.06 0.11
N GLU A 53 10.41 18.02 1.34
CA GLU A 53 10.52 19.12 2.30
C GLU A 53 11.96 19.37 2.75
N THR A 54 12.73 18.31 3.04
CA THR A 54 14.10 18.44 3.57
C THR A 54 15.12 18.83 2.51
N GLU A 55 14.96 18.35 1.28
CA GLU A 55 15.97 18.48 0.22
C GLU A 55 15.64 19.59 -0.79
N HIS A 56 14.50 20.29 -0.63
CA HIS A 56 14.00 21.29 -1.57
C HIS A 56 13.97 20.80 -3.03
N ILE A 57 13.72 19.51 -3.23
CA ILE A 57 13.64 18.91 -4.57
C ILE A 57 12.31 19.32 -5.19
N GLU A 58 12.37 19.94 -6.36
CA GLU A 58 11.17 20.22 -7.16
C GLU A 58 10.60 18.90 -7.70
N ASP A 59 9.38 18.54 -7.28
CA ASP A 59 8.66 17.41 -7.87
C ASP A 59 8.15 17.77 -9.26
N VAL A 60 8.37 16.88 -10.22
CA VAL A 60 7.93 17.10 -11.60
C VAL A 60 6.41 16.94 -11.65
N VAL A 61 5.70 18.06 -11.83
CA VAL A 61 4.24 18.05 -11.93
C VAL A 61 3.81 17.32 -13.20
N THR A 62 3.07 16.22 -13.01
CA THR A 62 2.57 15.37 -14.10
C THR A 62 1.05 15.32 -14.15
N VAL A 63 0.51 14.68 -15.19
CA VAL A 63 -0.95 14.45 -15.33
C VAL A 63 -1.55 13.65 -14.16
N PHE A 64 -0.73 12.93 -13.39
CA PHE A 64 -1.15 12.17 -12.23
C PHE A 64 -1.37 13.05 -11.00
N HIS A 65 -0.91 14.30 -10.97
CA HIS A 65 -1.03 15.20 -9.82
C HIS A 65 -2.39 15.89 -9.75
N GLY A 66 -3.13 15.66 -8.67
CA GLY A 66 -4.33 16.39 -8.31
C GLY A 66 -4.02 17.82 -7.86
N LEU A 67 -5.05 18.67 -7.84
CA LEU A 67 -4.94 20.03 -7.30
C LEU A 67 -4.82 20.03 -5.77
N SER A 68 -5.32 18.99 -5.13
CA SER A 68 -5.23 18.75 -3.70
C SER A 68 -5.28 17.25 -3.41
N ALA A 69 -4.73 16.85 -2.26
CA ALA A 69 -4.78 15.47 -1.81
C ALA A 69 -6.25 15.06 -1.54
N PRO A 70 -6.70 13.91 -2.03
CA PRO A 70 -8.05 13.42 -1.73
C PRO A 70 -8.26 13.17 -0.23
N THR A 71 -9.46 13.50 0.28
CA THR A 71 -9.82 13.26 1.69
C THR A 71 -10.05 11.78 2.02
N LEU A 72 -10.24 10.94 0.99
CA LEU A 72 -10.43 9.51 1.13
C LEU A 72 -9.07 8.83 1.34
N SER A 73 -8.88 8.15 2.46
CA SER A 73 -7.62 7.43 2.72
C SER A 73 -7.33 6.35 1.68
N LEU A 74 -6.05 5.98 1.54
CA LEU A 74 -5.61 4.97 0.59
C LEU A 74 -6.27 3.63 0.85
N ARG A 75 -6.38 3.23 2.13
CA ARG A 75 -7.07 1.99 2.50
C ARG A 75 -8.51 1.95 1.98
N LYS A 76 -9.29 2.99 2.27
CA LYS A 76 -10.69 3.07 1.84
C LYS A 76 -10.82 3.14 0.32
N TYR A 77 -9.85 3.75 -0.36
CA TYR A 77 -9.84 3.83 -1.81
C TYR A 77 -9.56 2.47 -2.46
N ILE A 78 -8.55 1.74 -1.97
CA ILE A 78 -8.23 0.38 -2.41
C ILE A 78 -9.41 -0.56 -2.15
N ASP A 79 -10.00 -0.54 -0.95
CA ASP A 79 -11.17 -1.36 -0.61
C ASP A 79 -12.36 -1.06 -1.54
N ARG A 80 -12.58 0.22 -1.88
CA ARG A 80 -13.60 0.64 -2.85
C ARG A 80 -13.31 0.07 -4.24
N ILE A 81 -12.07 0.17 -4.72
CA ILE A 81 -11.71 -0.36 -6.04
C ILE A 81 -11.93 -1.87 -6.07
N PHE A 82 -11.44 -2.61 -5.07
CA PHE A 82 -11.63 -4.06 -4.99
C PHE A 82 -13.11 -4.46 -5.00
N LYS A 83 -13.92 -3.81 -4.15
CA LYS A 83 -15.35 -4.10 -4.02
C LYS A 83 -16.14 -3.93 -5.32
N TYR A 84 -15.78 -2.94 -6.14
CA TYR A 84 -16.58 -2.57 -7.31
C TYR A 84 -15.95 -2.94 -8.66
N SER A 85 -14.64 -3.17 -8.75
CA SER A 85 -13.98 -3.47 -10.02
C SER A 85 -14.13 -4.91 -10.50
N GLY A 86 -14.41 -5.86 -9.60
CA GLY A 86 -14.46 -7.28 -9.94
C GLY A 86 -13.12 -7.87 -10.39
N CYS A 87 -12.00 -7.15 -10.21
CA CYS A 87 -10.68 -7.65 -10.59
C CYS A 87 -10.11 -8.62 -9.56
N SER A 88 -9.21 -9.49 -10.01
CA SER A 88 -8.54 -10.46 -9.15
C SER A 88 -7.67 -9.78 -8.08
N PRO A 89 -7.51 -10.36 -6.87
CA PRO A 89 -6.59 -9.83 -5.86
C PRO A 89 -5.15 -9.66 -6.39
N SER A 90 -4.72 -10.55 -7.31
CA SER A 90 -3.43 -10.49 -7.99
C SER A 90 -3.22 -9.20 -8.78
N CYS A 91 -4.28 -8.56 -9.28
CA CYS A 91 -4.18 -7.27 -9.97
C CYS A 91 -3.61 -6.17 -9.08
N PHE A 92 -3.77 -6.25 -7.76
CA PHE A 92 -3.23 -5.25 -6.82
C PHE A 92 -1.72 -5.40 -6.65
N VAL A 93 -1.19 -6.64 -6.70
CA VAL A 93 0.26 -6.90 -6.72
C VAL A 93 0.85 -6.41 -8.05
N VAL A 94 0.20 -6.73 -9.17
CA VAL A 94 0.65 -6.27 -10.50
C VAL A 94 0.60 -4.75 -10.61
N ALA A 95 -0.43 -4.10 -10.05
CA ALA A 95 -0.52 -2.65 -10.00
C ALA A 95 0.64 -2.02 -9.23
N HIS A 96 1.06 -2.62 -8.11
CA HIS A 96 2.24 -2.18 -7.37
C HIS A 96 3.51 -2.25 -8.23
N ILE A 97 3.71 -3.35 -8.96
CA ILE A 97 4.83 -3.52 -9.91
C ILE A 97 4.79 -2.42 -10.99
N TYR A 98 3.60 -2.09 -11.50
CA TYR A 98 3.43 -1.05 -12.52
C TYR A 98 3.76 0.34 -11.99
N VAL A 99 3.34 0.65 -10.76
CA VAL A 99 3.71 1.92 -10.11
C VAL A 99 5.22 2.00 -9.95
N ASP A 100 5.88 0.96 -9.45
CA ASP A 100 7.34 0.94 -9.32
C ASP A 100 8.06 1.13 -10.65
N ARG A 101 7.61 0.45 -11.71
CA ARG A 101 8.18 0.63 -13.07
C ARG A 101 8.05 2.07 -13.53
N LEU A 102 6.89 2.69 -13.32
CA LEU A 102 6.68 4.09 -13.69
C LEU A 102 7.63 5.01 -12.91
N LEU A 103 7.75 4.83 -11.59
CA LEU A 103 8.63 5.64 -10.74
C LEU A 103 10.12 5.42 -11.05
N GLN A 104 10.50 4.25 -11.56
CA GLN A 104 11.89 3.97 -11.98
C GLN A 104 12.24 4.57 -13.35
N ASN A 105 11.26 4.63 -14.26
CA ASN A 105 11.46 5.16 -15.61
C ASN A 105 11.24 6.68 -15.70
N THR A 106 10.75 7.30 -14.64
CA THR A 106 10.42 8.73 -14.60
C THR A 106 11.02 9.39 -13.36
N GLU A 107 11.05 10.71 -13.32
CA GLU A 107 11.50 11.46 -12.14
C GLU A 107 10.35 11.75 -11.14
N ILE A 108 9.18 11.13 -11.35
CA ILE A 108 7.99 11.32 -10.51
C ILE A 108 8.26 10.76 -9.12
N LYS A 109 7.93 11.53 -8.08
CA LYS A 109 7.87 11.01 -6.70
C LYS A 109 6.45 10.62 -6.34
N LEU A 110 6.29 9.51 -5.62
CA LEU A 110 4.96 9.11 -5.13
C LEU A 110 4.58 10.02 -3.95
N THR A 111 3.49 10.78 -4.08
CA THR A 111 3.02 11.76 -3.08
C THR A 111 1.50 11.65 -2.88
N SER A 112 0.97 12.31 -1.85
CA SER A 112 -0.48 12.34 -1.59
C SER A 112 -1.28 12.98 -2.72
N LEU A 113 -0.64 13.76 -3.60
CA LEU A 113 -1.27 14.41 -4.74
C LEU A 113 -1.48 13.48 -5.93
N ASN A 114 -0.69 12.40 -6.07
CA ASN A 114 -0.71 11.56 -7.27
C ASN A 114 -1.08 10.08 -7.02
N VAL A 115 -0.92 9.59 -5.79
CA VAL A 115 -1.07 8.17 -5.45
C VAL A 115 -2.44 7.59 -5.82
N HIS A 116 -3.55 8.30 -5.60
CA HIS A 116 -4.89 7.80 -5.96
C HIS A 116 -5.06 7.63 -7.48
N ARG A 117 -4.57 8.59 -8.26
CA ARG A 117 -4.65 8.53 -9.73
C ARG A 117 -3.75 7.45 -10.30
N LEU A 118 -2.56 7.26 -9.71
CA LEU A 118 -1.66 6.16 -10.06
C LEU A 118 -2.30 4.80 -9.73
N LEU A 119 -2.94 4.67 -8.56
CA LEU A 119 -3.61 3.44 -8.13
C LEU A 119 -4.74 3.01 -9.06
N ILE A 120 -5.72 3.89 -9.33
CA ILE A 120 -6.84 3.50 -10.19
C ILE A 120 -6.38 3.14 -11.61
N THR A 121 -5.38 3.87 -12.12
CA THR A 121 -4.84 3.65 -13.46
C THR A 121 -4.08 2.32 -13.55
N SER A 122 -3.18 2.06 -12.60
CA SER A 122 -2.38 0.83 -12.56
C SER A 122 -3.24 -0.41 -12.31
N ILE A 123 -4.23 -0.35 -11.42
CA ILE A 123 -5.16 -1.47 -11.18
C ILE A 123 -6.04 -1.75 -12.41
N MET A 124 -6.55 -0.70 -13.07
CA MET A 124 -7.31 -0.88 -14.31
C MET A 124 -6.46 -1.54 -15.40
N LEU A 125 -5.21 -1.09 -15.58
CA LEU A 125 -4.27 -1.67 -16.55
C LEU A 125 -3.94 -3.13 -16.22
N ALA A 126 -3.74 -3.44 -14.94
CA ALA A 126 -3.51 -4.80 -14.48
C ALA A 126 -4.70 -5.71 -14.80
N ALA A 127 -5.92 -5.29 -14.46
CA ALA A 127 -7.13 -6.05 -14.74
C ALA A 127 -7.34 -6.28 -16.25
N LYS A 128 -7.16 -5.24 -17.08
CA LYS A 128 -7.25 -5.35 -18.54
C LYS A 128 -6.23 -6.32 -19.15
N PHE A 129 -5.07 -6.48 -18.52
CA PHE A 129 -3.99 -7.30 -19.05
C PHE A 129 -4.05 -8.74 -18.52
N MET A 130 -4.48 -8.93 -17.27
CA MET A 130 -4.39 -10.20 -16.54
C MET A 130 -5.72 -10.95 -16.45
N ASP A 131 -6.85 -10.24 -16.31
CA ASP A 131 -8.14 -10.87 -16.06
C ASP A 131 -8.89 -11.10 -17.39
N ASP A 132 -9.50 -12.27 -17.55
CA ASP A 132 -10.31 -12.61 -18.75
C ASP A 132 -11.58 -11.74 -18.85
N ALA A 133 -12.09 -11.27 -17.70
CA ALA A 133 -13.29 -10.44 -17.61
C ALA A 133 -12.94 -9.13 -16.89
N PHE A 134 -12.98 -8.02 -17.64
CA PHE A 134 -12.70 -6.69 -17.12
C PHE A 134 -13.73 -5.66 -17.61
N PHE A 135 -13.88 -4.56 -16.87
CA PHE A 135 -14.74 -3.45 -17.25
C PHE A 135 -14.02 -2.39 -18.10
N ASN A 136 -14.79 -1.59 -18.84
CA ASN A 136 -14.25 -0.48 -19.61
C ASN A 136 -13.80 0.72 -18.73
N ASN A 137 -13.10 1.68 -19.33
CA ASN A 137 -12.56 2.85 -18.63
C ASN A 137 -13.65 3.70 -17.97
N ALA A 138 -14.82 3.84 -18.61
CA ALA A 138 -15.92 4.63 -18.04
C ALA A 138 -16.39 4.04 -16.70
N TYR A 139 -16.36 2.72 -16.58
CA TYR A 139 -16.66 2.04 -15.34
C TYR A 139 -15.58 2.28 -14.27
N TYR A 140 -14.30 2.04 -14.59
CA TYR A 140 -13.20 2.29 -13.66
C TYR A 140 -13.10 3.77 -13.25
N ALA A 141 -13.41 4.70 -14.15
CA ALA A 141 -13.43 6.13 -13.85
C ALA A 141 -14.47 6.46 -12.77
N ARG A 142 -15.67 5.89 -12.89
CA ARG A 142 -16.72 6.02 -11.87
C ARG A 142 -16.34 5.35 -10.54
N VAL A 143 -15.71 4.18 -10.58
CA VAL A 143 -15.18 3.53 -9.37
C VAL A 143 -14.11 4.40 -8.71
N GLY A 144 -13.17 4.95 -9.48
CA GLY A 144 -12.09 5.79 -8.99
C GLY A 144 -12.47 7.23 -8.67
N GLY A 145 -13.68 7.68 -9.00
CA GLY A 145 -14.13 9.05 -8.77
C GLY A 145 -13.46 10.09 -9.68
N VAL A 146 -13.03 9.69 -10.88
CA VAL A 146 -12.40 10.56 -11.89
C VAL A 146 -13.28 10.66 -13.14
N LYS A 147 -13.05 11.66 -13.99
CA LYS A 147 -13.76 11.74 -15.28
C LYS A 147 -13.25 10.66 -16.23
N THR A 148 -14.12 10.11 -17.07
CA THR A 148 -13.71 9.11 -18.07
C THR A 148 -12.61 9.63 -19.00
N CYS A 149 -12.73 10.87 -19.49
CA CYS A 149 -11.71 11.48 -20.33
C CYS A 149 -10.36 11.65 -19.60
N GLU A 150 -10.40 11.93 -18.30
CA GLU A 150 -9.22 12.01 -17.46
C GLU A 150 -8.57 10.63 -17.32
N LEU A 151 -9.33 9.58 -16.99
CA LEU A 151 -8.78 8.23 -16.88
C LEU A 151 -8.20 7.72 -18.20
N ASN A 152 -8.82 8.04 -19.34
CA ASN A 152 -8.26 7.72 -20.66
C ASN A 152 -6.89 8.39 -20.87
N ARG A 153 -6.73 9.65 -20.44
CA ARG A 153 -5.45 10.36 -20.53
C ARG A 153 -4.41 9.77 -19.58
N LEU A 154 -4.81 9.44 -18.36
CA LEU A 154 -3.96 8.79 -17.37
C LEU A 154 -3.47 7.43 -17.89
N GLU A 155 -4.37 6.63 -18.47
CA GLU A 155 -4.03 5.34 -19.08
C GLU A 155 -2.92 5.47 -20.12
N MET A 156 -3.11 6.35 -21.11
CA MET A 156 -2.10 6.55 -22.15
C MET A 156 -0.77 7.04 -21.56
N SER A 157 -0.82 8.01 -20.65
CA SER A 157 0.41 8.54 -20.03
C SER A 157 1.14 7.49 -19.21
N PHE A 158 0.41 6.61 -18.53
CA PHE A 158 0.97 5.52 -17.75
C PHE A 158 1.63 4.48 -18.67
N LEU A 159 0.93 4.07 -19.73
CA LEU A 159 1.44 3.11 -20.71
C LEU A 159 2.74 3.60 -21.38
N PHE A 160 2.79 4.88 -21.78
CA PHE A 160 4.02 5.49 -22.29
C PHE A 160 5.10 5.53 -21.21
N GLY A 161 4.78 5.89 -19.97
CA GLY A 161 5.76 5.95 -18.88
C GLY A 161 6.38 4.60 -18.48
N ILE A 162 5.74 3.48 -18.83
CA ILE A 162 6.31 2.13 -18.64
C ILE A 162 6.80 1.48 -19.95
N ASP A 163 6.84 2.23 -21.05
CA ASP A 163 7.16 1.73 -22.40
C ASP A 163 6.31 0.52 -22.82
N PHE A 164 5.03 0.51 -22.43
CA PHE A 164 4.10 -0.61 -22.64
C PHE A 164 4.58 -1.96 -22.08
N ARG A 165 5.56 -1.96 -21.16
CA ARG A 165 6.07 -3.18 -20.51
C ARG A 165 5.11 -3.63 -19.41
N LEU A 166 3.97 -4.19 -19.81
CA LEU A 166 2.95 -4.75 -18.91
C LEU A 166 3.25 -6.18 -18.47
N GLN A 167 4.00 -6.96 -19.27
CA GLN A 167 4.32 -8.33 -18.90
C GLN A 167 5.05 -8.40 -17.55
N VAL A 168 4.57 -9.28 -16.66
CA VAL A 168 5.20 -9.58 -15.37
C VAL A 168 5.58 -11.06 -15.38
N SER A 169 6.85 -11.39 -15.13
CA SER A 169 7.27 -12.78 -14.98
C SER A 169 6.79 -13.35 -13.64
N VAL A 170 6.63 -14.68 -13.58
CA VAL A 170 6.26 -15.36 -12.34
C VAL A 170 7.25 -15.04 -11.22
N ASP A 171 8.56 -15.01 -11.52
CA ASP A 171 9.59 -14.66 -10.52
C ASP A 171 9.43 -13.23 -10.00
N THR A 172 9.12 -12.28 -10.89
CA THR A 172 8.88 -10.88 -10.48
C THR A 172 7.63 -10.81 -9.59
N PHE A 173 6.54 -11.45 -10.00
CA PHE A 173 5.31 -11.49 -9.22
C PHE A 173 5.53 -12.09 -7.84
N HIS A 174 6.23 -13.23 -7.77
CA HIS A 174 6.56 -13.92 -6.53
C HIS A 174 7.42 -13.04 -5.60
N LYS A 175 8.46 -12.38 -6.15
CA LYS A 175 9.30 -11.45 -5.40
C LYS A 175 8.46 -10.34 -4.75
N TYR A 176 7.53 -9.74 -5.50
CA TYR A 176 6.66 -8.68 -4.97
C TYR A 176 5.68 -9.20 -3.91
N CYS A 177 5.18 -10.43 -4.05
CA CYS A 177 4.38 -11.08 -3.02
C CYS A 177 5.19 -11.27 -1.72
N TRP A 178 6.41 -11.79 -1.84
CA TRP A 178 7.32 -11.96 -0.70
C TRP A 178 7.60 -10.62 0.00
N GLN A 179 7.91 -9.57 -0.76
CA GLN A 179 8.16 -8.24 -0.19
C GLN A 179 6.95 -7.71 0.57
N LEU A 180 5.74 -7.87 0.03
CA LEU A 180 4.51 -7.46 0.73
C LEU A 180 4.28 -8.26 2.02
N GLU A 181 4.58 -9.56 2.02
CA GLU A 181 4.47 -10.43 3.21
C GLU A 181 5.40 -9.95 4.33
N GLU A 182 6.68 -9.72 4.03
CA GLU A 182 7.71 -9.27 4.98
C GLU A 182 7.34 -7.92 5.60
N GLU A 183 6.86 -6.97 4.78
CA GLU A 183 6.37 -5.67 5.24
C GLU A 183 5.23 -5.80 6.26
N GLY A 184 4.39 -6.83 6.09
CA GLY A 184 3.33 -7.18 7.04
C GLY A 184 3.85 -7.70 8.38
N LEU A 185 5.01 -8.35 8.40
CA LEU A 185 5.63 -8.85 9.63
C LEU A 185 6.32 -7.73 10.42
N GLU A 186 6.98 -6.80 9.73
CA GLU A 186 7.64 -5.65 10.38
C GLU A 186 6.63 -4.72 11.07
N THR A 187 5.47 -4.49 10.44
CA THR A 187 4.42 -3.63 10.99
C THR A 187 3.86 -4.18 12.31
N LEU A 188 3.81 -5.52 12.47
CA LEU A 188 3.37 -6.18 13.71
C LEU A 188 4.42 -6.13 14.84
N GLN A 189 5.70 -5.91 14.53
CA GLN A 189 6.75 -5.82 15.55
C GLN A 189 6.81 -4.44 16.22
N ILE A 190 6.44 -3.37 15.50
CA ILE A 190 6.41 -2.00 16.04
C ILE A 190 5.26 -1.82 17.05
N GLU A 191 4.16 -2.58 16.92
CA GLU A 191 3.02 -2.54 17.84
C GLU A 191 3.23 -3.35 19.14
N ARG A 192 4.35 -4.08 19.30
CA ARG A 192 4.65 -4.68 20.61
C ARG A 192 5.01 -3.54 21.58
N PRO A 193 4.21 -3.27 22.62
CA PRO A 193 4.62 -2.29 23.62
C PRO A 193 5.94 -2.78 24.21
N MET A 194 7.00 -1.97 24.07
CA MET A 194 8.25 -2.17 24.79
C MET A 194 7.86 -2.40 26.25
N GLN A 195 8.01 -3.64 26.72
CA GLN A 195 7.72 -4.00 28.08
C GLN A 195 8.79 -3.35 28.94
N ALA A 196 8.54 -2.09 29.32
CA ALA A 196 9.40 -1.34 30.21
C ALA A 196 9.59 -2.19 31.48
N CYS A 197 10.84 -2.57 31.74
CA CYS A 197 11.21 -3.26 32.96
C CYS A 197 10.64 -2.49 34.15
N ARG A 198 9.73 -3.13 34.90
CA ARG A 198 9.28 -2.64 36.21
C ARG A 198 10.52 -2.48 37.09
N ILE A 199 10.99 -1.25 37.25
CA ILE A 199 11.81 -0.87 38.39
C ILE A 199 10.92 -1.08 39.62
N LYS A 200 11.23 -2.09 40.42
CA LYS A 200 10.62 -2.31 41.73
C LYS A 200 11.15 -1.22 42.65
N GLU A 201 10.41 -0.13 42.80
CA GLU A 201 10.65 0.82 43.88
C GLU A 201 10.19 0.17 45.20
N SER A 202 11.17 -0.30 45.97
CA SER A 202 11.03 -0.68 47.37
C SER A 202 11.14 0.59 48.21
N TRP A 203 10.02 1.18 48.62
CA TRP A 203 10.02 2.29 49.56
C TRP A 203 9.43 1.83 50.89
N SER A 204 10.33 1.73 51.87
CA SER A 204 10.06 1.42 53.26
C SER A 204 9.35 2.58 53.94
N ASN A 205 8.22 2.31 54.59
CA ASN A 205 7.57 3.22 55.54
C ASN A 205 8.51 3.53 56.70
N LYS A 206 8.65 4.81 57.09
CA LYS A 206 8.75 5.25 58.47
C LYS A 206 8.28 6.70 58.62
N ASP A 207 7.18 6.81 59.37
CA ASP A 207 6.89 7.77 60.44
C ASP A 207 6.75 9.28 60.13
N ASP A 208 5.49 9.73 60.24
CA ASP A 208 5.01 11.07 60.66
C ASP A 208 5.72 11.60 61.93
N PRO A 209 5.69 12.91 62.31
CA PRO A 209 4.49 13.77 62.24
C PRO A 209 4.69 15.31 62.05
N SER A 210 3.54 15.99 61.86
CA SER A 210 3.21 17.35 62.35
C SER A 210 3.90 18.56 61.72
N CYS A 211 3.13 19.44 61.04
CA CYS A 211 2.64 20.72 61.62
C CYS A 211 1.99 21.63 60.56
N ALA A 212 0.82 22.16 60.96
CA ALA A 212 0.32 23.51 60.74
C ALA A 212 -0.05 24.07 59.34
N SER A 213 -1.22 24.72 59.39
CA SER A 213 -1.95 25.53 58.43
C SER A 213 -1.16 26.63 57.72
N THR A 214 -1.63 27.02 56.51
CA THR A 214 -2.15 28.38 56.25
C THR A 214 -2.87 28.44 54.90
N ILE A 215 -4.06 29.01 54.94
CA ILE A 215 -4.94 29.36 53.83
C ILE A 215 -4.37 30.60 53.10
N ALA A 216 -4.36 30.59 51.77
CA ALA A 216 -4.36 31.82 50.99
C ALA A 216 -5.35 31.70 49.84
N ARG A 217 -6.29 32.64 49.83
CA ARG A 217 -7.37 32.83 48.86
C ARG A 217 -7.13 34.20 48.24
N TRP A 218 -7.09 34.26 46.91
CA TRP A 218 -7.51 35.40 46.09
C TRP A 218 -8.05 34.83 44.77
#